data_AF-A0A0K8Q3N2-F1
#
_entry.id   AF-A0A0K8Q3N2-F1
#
_cell.length_a   1.000
_cell.length_b   1.000
_cell.length_c   1.000
_cell.angle_alpha   90.00
_cell.angle_beta   90.00
_cell.angle_gamma   90.00
#
_symmetry.space_group_name_H-M   'P 1'
#
loop_
_entity.id
_entity.type
_entity.pdbx_description
1 polymer ?
#
loop_
_entity_poly.entity_id
_entity_poly.type
_entity_poly.pdbx_seq_one_letter_code
_entity_poly.pdbx_strand_id
1 'polypeptide(L)'
;MQFQADILGVPVIRPKVVETTSLGAAYAAGLAVGFWKDLGECSANWAEDKRWEPKMDQAERERQMRLWKKAVTKSMDWVDEDVK
;
A
#
# COMPACT_ATOMS: atom_id res chain seq x y z
N MET A 1 6.04 6.76 4.27
CA MET A 1 4.88 5.96 4.74
C MET A 1 4.02 6.71 5.75
N GLN A 2 4.58 7.55 6.64
CA GLN A 2 3.79 8.39 7.55
C GLN A 2 2.68 9.19 6.83
N PHE A 3 3.02 9.93 5.78
CA PHE A 3 2.05 10.69 4.99
C PHE A 3 0.92 9.82 4.40
N GLN A 4 1.19 8.57 4.04
CA GLN A 4 0.16 7.65 3.54
C GLN A 4 -0.80 7.26 4.67
N ALA A 5 -0.28 6.95 5.87
CA ALA A 5 -1.11 6.68 7.05
C ALA A 5 -1.95 7.91 7.42
N ASP A 6 -1.35 9.09 7.36
CA ASP A 6 -2.01 10.37 7.62
C ASP A 6 -3.16 10.64 6.64
N ILE A 7 -2.92 10.51 5.34
CA ILE A 7 -3.93 10.77 4.30
C ILE A 7 -5.03 9.71 4.27
N LEU A 8 -4.72 8.45 4.56
CA LEU A 8 -5.73 7.38 4.63
C LEU A 8 -6.48 7.36 5.97
N GLY A 9 -5.90 7.90 7.05
CA GLY A 9 -6.46 7.88 8.39
C GLY A 9 -6.53 6.48 9.00
N VAL A 10 -5.66 5.56 8.56
CA VAL A 10 -5.52 4.20 9.08
C VAL A 10 -4.04 3.84 9.24
N PRO A 11 -3.69 2.85 10.10
CA PRO A 11 -2.31 2.43 10.24
C PRO A 11 -1.74 1.88 8.93
N VAL A 12 -0.49 2.23 8.62
CA VAL A 12 0.28 1.61 7.53
C VAL A 12 1.36 0.73 8.16
N ILE A 13 1.40 -0.53 7.75
CA ILE A 13 2.32 -1.54 8.28
C ILE A 13 3.27 -1.98 7.16
N ARG A 14 4.57 -1.97 7.43
CA ARG A 14 5.60 -2.52 6.53
C ARG A 14 6.14 -3.83 7.12
N PRO A 15 6.11 -4.93 6.35
CA PRO A 15 6.71 -6.19 6.76
C PRO A 15 8.25 -6.11 6.76
N LYS A 16 8.89 -7.03 7.49
CA LYS A 16 10.35 -7.17 7.54
C LYS A 16 10.97 -7.63 6.22
N VAL A 17 10.24 -8.44 5.45
CA VAL A 17 10.64 -8.82 4.09
C VAL A 17 9.85 -7.96 3.11
N VAL A 18 10.54 -7.11 2.35
CA VAL A 18 9.91 -6.14 1.45
C VAL A 18 9.63 -6.76 0.07
N GLU A 19 10.40 -7.77 -0.32
CA GLU A 19 10.28 -8.54 -1.55
C GLU A 19 9.12 -9.55 -1.50
N THR A 20 7.93 -9.08 -1.09
CA THR A 20 6.74 -9.92 -0.85
C THR A 20 6.26 -10.65 -2.11
N THR A 21 6.54 -10.12 -3.30
CA THR A 21 6.24 -10.78 -4.58
C THR A 21 7.01 -12.11 -4.71
N SER A 22 8.33 -12.07 -4.51
CA SER A 22 9.18 -13.26 -4.57
C SER A 22 8.84 -14.24 -3.44
N LEU A 23 8.59 -13.70 -2.24
CA LEU A 23 8.18 -14.50 -1.09
C LEU A 23 6.85 -15.23 -1.34
N GLY A 24 5.87 -14.57 -1.97
CA GLY A 24 4.60 -15.17 -2.33
C GLY A 24 4.75 -16.31 -3.35
N ALA A 25 5.59 -16.12 -4.38
CA ALA A 25 5.92 -17.19 -5.33
C ALA A 25 6.60 -18.38 -4.65
N ALA A 26 7.53 -18.12 -3.73
CA ALA A 26 8.19 -19.14 -2.94
C ALA A 26 7.20 -19.92 -2.08
N TYR A 27 6.30 -19.24 -1.35
CA TYR A 27 5.24 -19.91 -0.57
C TYR A 27 4.34 -20.77 -1.43
N ALA A 28 3.87 -20.27 -2.58
CA ALA A 28 3.01 -21.04 -3.47
C ALA A 28 3.70 -22.33 -3.97
N ALA A 29 4.94 -22.23 -4.44
CA ALA A 29 5.70 -23.40 -4.89
C ALA A 29 6.02 -24.36 -3.73
N GLY A 30 6.41 -23.81 -2.58
CA GLY A 30 6.76 -24.58 -1.39
C GLY A 30 5.58 -25.36 -0.82
N LEU A 31 4.38 -24.80 -0.84
CA LEU A 31 3.15 -25.51 -0.45
C LEU A 31 2.85 -26.67 -1.40
N ALA A 32 3.02 -26.47 -2.71
CA ALA A 32 2.74 -27.51 -3.71
C ALA A 32 3.66 -28.73 -3.58
N VAL A 33 4.89 -28.54 -3.08
CA VAL A 33 5.88 -29.62 -2.90
C VAL A 33 6.02 -30.08 -1.44
N GLY A 34 5.20 -29.56 -0.52
CA GLY A 34 5.22 -29.93 0.90
C GLY A 34 6.39 -29.38 1.70
N PHE A 35 7.09 -28.35 1.21
CA PHE A 35 8.12 -27.64 1.98
C PHE A 35 7.52 -26.91 3.19
N TRP A 36 6.32 -26.32 3.00
CA TRP A 36 5.43 -25.90 4.08
C TRP A 36 4.18 -26.78 4.07
N LYS A 37 3.64 -27.06 5.25
CA LYS A 37 2.46 -27.95 5.41
C LYS A 37 1.16 -27.28 5.03
N ASP A 38 1.01 -26.01 5.39
CA ASP A 38 -0.22 -25.25 5.19
C ASP A 38 0.05 -23.73 5.20
N LEU A 39 -1.02 -22.96 4.94
CA LEU A 39 -0.97 -21.50 4.96
C LEU A 39 -0.67 -20.92 6.36
N GLY A 40 -0.89 -21.69 7.43
CA GLY A 40 -0.57 -21.30 8.81
C GLY A 40 0.94 -21.22 9.00
N GLU A 41 1.70 -22.22 8.54
CA GLU A 41 3.16 -22.18 8.55
C GLU A 41 3.72 -21.02 7.72
N CYS A 42 3.12 -20.70 6.57
CA CYS A 42 3.51 -19.52 5.79
C CYS A 42 3.21 -18.21 6.53
N SER A 43 2.05 -18.11 7.18
CA SER A 43 1.63 -16.91 7.92
C SER A 43 2.52 -16.64 9.14
N ALA A 44 3.02 -17.69 9.79
CA ALA A 44 3.92 -17.58 10.94
C ALA A 44 5.28 -16.93 10.59
N ASN A 45 5.67 -16.95 9.31
CA ASN A 45 6.89 -16.30 8.83
C ASN A 45 6.73 -14.78 8.66
N TRP A 46 5.49 -14.26 8.65
CA TRP A 46 5.27 -12.83 8.54
C TRP A 46 5.69 -12.13 9.84
N ALA A 47 6.46 -11.06 9.69
CA ALA A 47 6.86 -10.22 10.82
C ALA A 47 6.75 -8.75 10.43
N GLU A 48 6.22 -7.95 11.36
CA GLU A 48 6.22 -6.49 11.26
C GLU A 48 7.64 -5.97 11.45
N ASP A 49 8.07 -5.04 10.59
CA ASP A 49 9.30 -4.26 10.81
C ASP A 49 8.97 -2.87 11.34
N LYS A 50 8.00 -2.20 10.71
CA LYS A 50 7.60 -0.87 11.13
C LYS A 50 6.13 -0.57 10.85
N ARG A 51 5.52 0.19 11.76
CA ARG A 51 4.16 0.72 11.65
C ARG A 51 4.16 2.23 11.79
N TRP A 52 3.27 2.86 11.03
CA TRP A 52 2.97 4.28 11.13
C TRP A 52 1.49 4.44 11.45
N GLU A 53 1.21 5.01 12.62
CA GLU A 53 -0.12 5.47 13.01
C GLU A 53 -0.40 6.84 12.39
N PRO A 54 -1.66 7.17 12.03
CA PRO A 54 -2.03 8.50 11.57
C PRO A 54 -1.74 9.56 12.65
N LYS A 55 -1.12 10.67 12.26
CA LYS A 55 -0.75 11.78 13.15
C LYS A 55 -1.20 13.15 12.64
N MET A 56 -1.64 13.24 11.39
CA MET A 56 -2.12 14.49 10.79
C MET A 56 -3.51 14.85 11.32
N ASP A 57 -3.71 16.15 11.58
CA ASP A 57 -5.01 16.71 11.92
C ASP A 57 -6.04 16.48 10.80
N GLN A 58 -7.30 16.23 11.18
CA GLN A 58 -8.37 15.92 10.23
C GLN A 58 -8.63 17.09 9.26
N ALA A 59 -8.63 18.34 9.74
CA ALA A 59 -8.92 19.49 8.88
C ALA A 59 -7.82 19.69 7.83
N GLU A 60 -6.56 19.48 8.22
CA GLU A 60 -5.43 19.53 7.29
C GLU A 60 -5.49 18.39 6.27
N ARG A 61 -5.77 17.15 6.70
CA ARG A 61 -5.97 16.01 5.82
C ARG A 61 -7.04 16.30 4.77
N GLU A 62 -8.20 16.80 5.18
CA GLU A 62 -9.29 17.14 4.27
C GLU A 62 -8.91 18.26 3.32
N ARG A 63 -8.19 19.29 3.79
CA ARG A 63 -7.68 20.38 2.94
C ARG A 63 -6.77 19.84 1.85
N GLN A 64 -5.80 19.00 2.20
CA GLN A 64 -4.87 18.41 1.23
C GLN A 64 -5.60 17.54 0.22
N MET A 65 -6.56 16.71 0.66
CA MET A 65 -7.36 15.88 -0.24
C MET A 65 -8.21 16.72 -1.21
N ARG A 66 -8.82 17.82 -0.74
CA ARG A 66 -9.56 18.75 -1.61
C ARG A 66 -8.65 19.41 -2.66
N LEU A 67 -7.46 19.86 -2.25
CA LEU A 67 -6.51 20.49 -3.16
C LEU A 67 -5.94 19.50 -4.18
N TRP A 68 -5.64 18.28 -3.77
CA TRP A 68 -5.23 17.21 -4.69
C TRP A 68 -6.32 16.91 -5.72
N LYS A 69 -7.59 16.74 -5.30
CA LYS A 69 -8.71 16.56 -6.23
C LYS A 69 -8.82 17.71 -7.23
N LYS A 70 -8.70 18.96 -6.76
CA LYS A 70 -8.69 20.14 -7.63
C LYS A 70 -7.55 20.09 -8.65
N ALA A 71 -6.35 19.70 -8.24
CA ALA A 71 -5.21 19.58 -9.14
C ALA A 71 -5.40 18.48 -10.20
N VAL A 72 -5.91 17.31 -9.79
CA VAL A 72 -6.26 16.21 -10.70
C VAL A 72 -7.30 16.65 -11.72
N THR A 73 -8.36 17.35 -11.29
CA THR A 73 -9.35 17.90 -12.23
C THR A 73 -8.72 18.85 -13.25
N LYS A 74 -7.68 19.61 -12.87
CA LYS A 74 -6.97 20.52 -13.78
C LYS A 74 -5.99 19.83 -14.74
N SER A 75 -5.65 18.56 -14.49
CA SER A 75 -4.83 17.76 -15.41
C SER A 75 -5.66 16.92 -16.39
N MET A 76 -6.98 16.87 -16.22
CA MET A 76 -7.87 16.17 -17.14
C MET A 76 -8.07 16.98 -18.43
N ASP A 77 -8.46 16.30 -19.50
CA ASP A 77 -8.85 16.91 -20.78
C ASP A 77 -7.76 17.83 -21.35
N TRP A 78 -6.50 17.43 -21.19
CA TRP A 78 -5.35 18.21 -21.68
C TRP A 78 -5.15 18.13 -23.20
N VAL A 79 -5.57 17.02 -23.80
CA VAL A 79 -5.44 16.75 -25.24
C VAL A 79 -6.83 16.48 -25.80
N ASP A 80 -7.19 17.21 -26.85
CA ASP A 80 -8.49 17.08 -27.52
C ASP A 80 -8.40 16.07 -28.68
N GLU A 81 -9.55 15.64 -29.21
CA GLU A 81 -9.63 14.61 -30.25
C GLU A 81 -8.92 14.98 -31.56
N ASP A 82 -8.84 16.28 -31.87
CA ASP A 82 -8.16 16.81 -33.05
C ASP A 82 -6.63 16.67 -33.00
N VAL A 83 -6.07 16.43 -31.81
CA VAL A 83 -4.61 16.32 -31.57
C VAL A 83 -4.15 14.85 -31.45
N LYS A 84 -5.05 13.87 -31.56
CA LYS A 84 -4.74 12.42 -31.45
C LYS A 84 -4.26 11.78 -32.75
#